data_AF-A0A7W2AZR6-F1
#
_entry.id   AF-A0A7W2AZR6-F1
#
_cell.length_a   1.000
_cell.length_b   1.000
_cell.length_c   1.000
_cell.angle_alpha   90.00
_cell.angle_beta   90.00
_cell.angle_gamma   90.00
#
_symmetry.space_group_name_H-M   'P 1'
#
loop_
_entity.id
_entity.type
_entity.pdbx_description
1 polymer ?
#
loop_
_entity_poly.entity_id
_entity_poly.type
_entity_poly.pdbx_seq_one_letter_code
_entity_poly.pdbx_strand_id
1 'polypeptide(L)'
;MLKYKKIFSKKADSIIEILIFKNTHLFFYSHLTNEYRYTNSIVWIKNFTGVTGSVEKVLTDFSIKIIDEMISTGRKSLVDGRMKPIQCDKFKKNFKSLMLF
;
A
#
# COMPACT_ATOMS: atom_id res chain seq x y z
N MET A 1 3.29 14.14 -0.31
CA MET A 1 3.78 13.28 0.79
C MET A 1 3.29 11.86 0.58
N LEU A 2 4.23 10.92 0.52
CA LEU A 2 3.99 9.49 0.48
C LEU A 2 4.68 8.89 1.72
N LYS A 3 3.96 8.12 2.53
CA LYS A 3 4.52 7.46 3.71
C LYS A 3 4.71 5.99 3.42
N TYR A 4 5.89 5.45 3.66
CA TYR A 4 6.13 4.01 3.68
C TYR A 4 6.17 3.53 5.13
N LYS A 5 5.54 2.40 5.42
CA LYS A 5 5.76 1.68 6.67
C LYS A 5 5.91 0.18 6.43
N LYS A 6 6.76 -0.44 7.24
CA LYS A 6 6.82 -1.90 7.41
C LYS A 6 6.21 -2.23 8.77
N ILE A 7 5.12 -2.99 8.79
CA ILE A 7 4.34 -3.28 10.00
C ILE A 7 4.39 -4.78 10.26
N PHE A 8 4.69 -5.16 11.49
CA PHE A 8 4.51 -6.54 11.93
C PHE A 8 3.10 -6.74 12.45
N SER A 9 2.29 -7.51 11.74
CA SER A 9 0.94 -7.87 12.16
C SER A 9 1.00 -9.08 13.07
N LYS A 10 0.84 -8.87 14.39
CA LYS A 10 0.75 -9.96 15.37
C LYS A 10 -0.35 -10.96 15.04
N LYS A 11 -1.48 -10.48 14.50
CA LYS A 11 -2.63 -11.33 14.12
C LYS A 11 -2.31 -12.28 12.98
N ALA A 12 -1.52 -11.81 12.00
CA ALA A 12 -1.16 -12.59 10.83
C ALA A 12 0.20 -13.28 10.98
N ASP A 13 0.88 -13.07 12.11
CA ASP A 13 2.27 -13.43 12.36
C ASP A 13 3.19 -13.12 11.16
N SER A 14 3.00 -11.93 10.58
CA SER A 14 3.62 -11.61 9.29
C SER A 14 3.79 -10.12 9.07
N ILE A 15 4.69 -9.81 8.13
CA ILE A 15 5.01 -8.46 7.72
C ILE A 15 4.00 -7.97 6.69
N ILE A 16 3.58 -6.72 6.86
CA ILE A 16 2.81 -5.97 5.89
C ILE A 16 3.60 -4.71 5.56
N GLU A 17 3.89 -4.51 4.28
CA GLU A 17 4.47 -3.27 3.78
C GLU A 17 3.35 -2.39 3.24
N ILE A 18 3.34 -1.12 3.64
CA ILE A 18 2.29 -0.18 3.26
C ILE A 18 2.87 1.09 2.67
N LEU A 19 2.13 1.66 1.74
CA LEU A 19 2.32 3.01 1.21
C LEU A 19 1.03 3.80 1.43
N ILE A 20 1.13 4.95 2.10
CA ILE A 20 0.02 5.88 2.34
C ILE A 20 0.29 7.17 1.58
N PHE A 21 -0.49 7.43 0.53
CA PHE A 21 -0.41 8.67 -0.23
C PHE A 21 -1.45 9.67 0.26
N LYS A 22 -0.98 10.85 0.69
CA LYS A 22 -1.81 11.99 1.15
C LYS A 22 -2.91 11.64 2.19
N ASN A 23 -2.77 10.55 2.93
CA ASN A 23 -3.80 10.01 3.83
C ASN A 23 -5.16 9.73 3.13
N THR A 24 -5.18 9.54 1.81
CA THR A 24 -6.40 9.25 1.04
C THR A 24 -6.33 7.91 0.31
N HIS A 25 -5.14 7.36 0.16
CA HIS A 25 -4.90 6.09 -0.54
C HIS A 25 -3.92 5.24 0.26
N LEU A 26 -4.28 3.96 0.40
CA LEU A 26 -3.47 2.93 1.02
C LEU A 26 -3.20 1.83 0.00
N PHE A 27 -1.92 1.56 -0.23
CA PHE A 27 -1.44 0.39 -0.93
C PHE A 27 -0.75 -0.50 0.09
N PHE A 28 -0.93 -1.82 0.01
CA PHE A 28 -0.17 -2.71 0.87
C PHE A 28 0.16 -4.04 0.21
N TYR A 29 1.26 -4.62 0.67
CA TYR A 29 1.76 -5.92 0.31
C TYR A 29 1.82 -6.80 1.57
N SER A 30 1.15 -7.96 1.54
CA SER A 30 1.22 -8.95 2.61
C SER A 30 2.27 -10.00 2.29
N HIS A 31 3.24 -10.18 3.18
CA HIS A 31 4.26 -11.21 3.03
C HIS A 31 3.69 -12.62 3.24
N LEU A 32 2.63 -12.75 4.06
CA LEU A 32 1.96 -14.04 4.31
C LEU A 32 1.31 -14.59 3.05
N THR A 33 0.52 -13.76 2.35
CA THR A 33 -0.25 -14.21 1.18
C THR A 33 0.44 -13.93 -0.15
N ASN A 34 1.55 -13.18 -0.13
CA ASN A 34 2.21 -12.66 -1.32
C ASN A 34 1.27 -11.83 -2.21
N GLU A 35 0.35 -11.07 -1.59
CA GLU A 35 -0.67 -10.30 -2.30
C GLU A 35 -0.49 -8.79 -2.14
N TYR A 36 -0.74 -8.09 -3.24
CA TYR A 36 -0.82 -6.64 -3.30
C TYR A 36 -2.27 -6.21 -3.30
N ARG A 37 -2.60 -5.18 -2.51
CA ARG A 37 -3.97 -4.68 -2.35
C ARG A 37 -3.98 -3.15 -2.28
N TYR A 38 -5.15 -2.60 -2.58
CA TYR A 38 -5.40 -1.15 -2.56
C TYR A 38 -6.73 -0.85 -1.88
N THR A 39 -6.78 0.26 -1.15
CA THR A 39 -8.02 0.85 -0.66
C THR A 39 -7.93 2.35 -0.51
N ASN A 40 -9.07 3.02 -0.67
CA ASN A 40 -9.28 4.42 -0.31
C ASN A 40 -10.22 4.55 0.91
N SER A 41 -10.44 3.47 1.66
CA SER A 41 -11.25 3.49 2.88
C SER A 41 -10.58 4.29 3.98
N ILE A 42 -11.25 5.35 4.43
CA ILE A 42 -10.78 6.26 5.49
C ILE A 42 -10.49 5.49 6.79
N VAL A 43 -11.33 4.51 7.14
CA VAL A 43 -11.17 3.70 8.37
C VAL A 43 -9.86 2.93 8.33
N TRP A 44 -9.59 2.23 7.23
CA TRP A 44 -8.33 1.49 7.04
C TRP A 44 -7.11 2.41 7.04
N ILE A 45 -7.20 3.54 6.34
CA ILE A 45 -6.10 4.51 6.28
C ILE A 45 -5.80 5.07 7.67
N LYS A 46 -6.81 5.45 8.45
CA LYS A 46 -6.62 5.93 9.83
C LYS A 46 -5.96 4.87 10.71
N ASN A 47 -6.46 3.64 10.66
CA ASN A 47 -5.90 2.53 11.44
C ASN A 47 -4.42 2.33 11.13
N PHE A 48 -4.05 2.23 9.85
CA PHE A 48 -2.66 2.02 9.45
C PHE A 48 -1.76 3.25 9.63
N THR A 49 -2.33 4.46 9.62
CA THR A 49 -1.56 5.68 9.92
C THR A 49 -1.14 5.71 11.39
N GLY A 50 -2.04 5.29 12.30
CA GLY A 50 -1.80 5.27 13.75
C GLY A 50 -0.94 4.10 14.23
N VAL A 51 -0.80 3.04 13.45
CA VAL A 51 0.08 1.91 13.79
C VAL A 51 1.53 2.28 13.55
N THR A 52 2.37 2.08 14.57
CA THR A 52 3.82 2.20 14.46
C THR A 52 4.39 1.05 13.62
N GLY A 53 5.13 1.39 12.57
CA GLY A 53 5.91 0.45 11.79
C GLY A 53 7.25 0.14 12.44
N SER A 54 7.79 -1.06 12.20
CA SER A 54 9.20 -1.36 12.50
C SER A 54 10.17 -0.57 11.62
N VAL A 55 9.68 -0.11 10.45
CA VAL A 55 10.35 0.88 9.60
C VAL A 55 9.30 1.91 9.19
N GLU A 56 9.63 3.19 9.27
CA GLU A 56 8.80 4.28 8.77
C GLU A 56 9.65 5.28 7.97
N LYS A 57 9.18 5.66 6.78
CA LYS A 57 9.84 6.66 5.93
C LYS A 57 8.81 7.61 5.34
N VAL A 58 9.18 8.88 5.22
CA VAL A 58 8.45 9.86 4.42
C VAL A 58 9.20 10.05 3.11
N LEU A 59 8.58 9.64 2.02
CA LEU A 59 9.11 9.75 0.67
C LEU A 59 8.66 11.09 0.08
N THR A 60 9.63 11.92 -0.26
CA THR A 60 9.43 13.26 -0.84
C THR A 60 9.75 13.29 -2.33
N ASP A 61 10.72 12.49 -2.78
CA ASP A 61 11.10 12.38 -4.19
C ASP A 61 10.51 11.10 -4.82
N PHE A 62 9.37 11.24 -5.48
CA PHE A 62 8.73 10.18 -6.24
C PHE A 62 7.91 10.75 -7.40
N SER A 63 7.79 9.98 -8.48
CA SER A 63 6.97 10.37 -9.61
C SER A 63 5.48 10.25 -9.28
N ILE A 64 4.75 11.37 -9.36
CA ILE A 64 3.28 11.39 -9.21
C ILE A 64 2.62 10.45 -10.23
N LYS A 65 3.16 10.36 -11.46
CA LYS A 65 2.64 9.48 -12.51
C LYS A 65 2.60 8.01 -12.07
N ILE A 66 3.61 7.54 -11.33
CA ILE A 66 3.64 6.17 -10.78
C ILE A 66 2.46 5.96 -9.81
N ILE A 67 2.21 6.94 -8.94
CA ILE A 67 1.11 6.89 -7.98
C ILE A 67 -0.25 6.89 -8.69
N ASP A 68 -0.45 7.75 -9.68
CA ASP A 68 -1.70 7.82 -10.43
C ASP A 68 -2.00 6.50 -11.16
N GLU A 69 -0.99 5.88 -11.76
CA GLU A 69 -1.10 4.56 -12.38
C GLU A 69 -1.46 3.47 -11.36
N MET A 70 -0.83 3.49 -10.18
CA MET A 70 -1.14 2.56 -9.09
C MET A 70 -2.57 2.76 -8.56
N ILE A 71 -3.03 4.00 -8.40
CA ILE A 71 -4.41 4.31 -7.99
C ILE A 71 -5.40 3.78 -9.03
N SER A 72 -5.16 4.07 -10.31
CA SER A 72 -6.02 3.61 -11.41
C SER A 72 -6.14 2.08 -11.43
N THR A 73 -5.03 1.38 -11.27
CA THR A 73 -5.01 -0.09 -11.22
C THR A 73 -5.69 -0.62 -9.94
N GLY A 74 -5.40 -0.02 -8.79
CA GLY A 74 -5.96 -0.43 -7.51
C GLY A 74 -7.48 -0.23 -7.43
N ARG A 75 -8.03 0.84 -8.02
CA ARG A 75 -9.48 1.05 -8.08
C ARG A 75 -10.20 -0.07 -8.83
N LYS A 76 -9.58 -0.62 -9.87
CA LYS A 76 -10.12 -1.77 -10.64
C LYS A 76 -10.11 -3.08 -9.84
N SER A 77 -9.37 -3.15 -8.73
CA SER A 77 -9.32 -4.34 -7.89
C SER A 77 -10.39 -4.38 -6.79
N LEU A 78 -11.22 -3.34 -6.67
CA LEU A 78 -12.47 -3.40 -5.91
C LEU A 78 -13.55 -4.01 -6.80
N VAL A 79 -14.01 -5.21 -6.44
CA VAL A 79 -15.09 -5.91 -7.13
C VAL A 79 -16.15 -6.24 -6.09
N ASP A 80 -17.39 -5.80 -6.31
CA ASP A 80 -18.53 -5.98 -5.39
C ASP A 80 -18.23 -5.53 -3.95
N GLY A 81 -17.56 -4.38 -3.81
CA GLY A 81 -17.15 -3.83 -2.51
C GLY A 81 -16.04 -4.61 -1.80
N ARG A 82 -15.50 -5.67 -2.42
CA ARG A 82 -14.41 -6.47 -1.87
C ARG A 82 -13.09 -6.08 -2.51
N MET A 83 -12.07 -5.90 -1.67
CA MET A 83 -10.69 -5.74 -2.14
C MET A 83 -10.17 -7.09 -2.65
N LYS A 84 -9.93 -7.21 -3.94
CA LYS A 84 -9.26 -8.36 -4.55
C LYS A 84 -7.75 -8.13 -4.66
N PRO A 85 -6.94 -9.20 -4.65
CA PRO A 85 -5.51 -9.11 -4.93
C PRO A 85 -5.24 -8.52 -6.32
N ILE A 86 -4.24 -7.66 -6.41
CA ILE A 86 -3.81 -7.01 -7.65
C ILE A 86 -2.78 -7.90 -8.35
N GLN A 87 -3.16 -8.48 -9.48
CA GLN A 87 -2.28 -9.35 -10.28
C GLN A 87 -1.47 -8.61 -11.36
N CYS A 88 -1.52 -7.28 -11.40
CA CYS A 88 -0.81 -6.47 -12.40
C CYS A 88 0.69 -6.36 -12.10
N ASP A 89 1.54 -6.87 -12.98
CA ASP A 89 3.01 -6.83 -12.79
C ASP A 89 3.57 -5.41 -12.79
N LYS A 90 3.00 -4.50 -13.60
CA LYS A 90 3.37 -3.09 -13.58
C LYS A 90 3.08 -2.46 -12.21
N PHE A 91 1.95 -2.79 -11.59
CA PHE A 91 1.64 -2.35 -10.22
C PHE A 91 2.66 -2.89 -9.22
N LYS A 92 2.97 -4.20 -9.27
CA LYS A 92 3.95 -4.83 -8.38
C LYS A 92 5.33 -4.17 -8.51
N LYS A 93 5.77 -3.90 -9.74
CA LYS A 93 7.04 -3.21 -10.04
C LYS A 93 7.04 -1.77 -9.49
N ASN A 94 5.97 -1.02 -9.74
CA ASN A 94 5.80 0.35 -9.24
C ASN A 94 5.79 0.40 -7.70
N PHE A 95 5.10 -0.54 -7.05
CA PHE A 95 5.10 -0.63 -5.58
C PHE A 95 6.52 -0.85 -5.05
N LYS A 96 7.25 -1.83 -5.60
CA LYS A 96 8.63 -2.13 -5.19
C LYS A 96 9.59 -0.97 -5.45
N SER A 97 9.49 -0.27 -6.59
CA SER A 97 10.37 0.85 -6.90
C SER A 97 10.23 2.01 -5.91
N LEU A 98 9.06 2.16 -5.29
CA LEU A 98 8.84 3.18 -4.26
C LEU A 98 9.41 2.80 -2.89
N MET A 99 9.82 1.55 -2.68
CA MET A 99 10.41 1.09 -1.41
C MET A 99 11.95 1.11 -1.40
N LEU A 100 12.59 1.26 -2.56
CA LEU A 100 14.05 1.16 -2.72
C LEU A 100 14.80 2.45 -2.32
N PHE A 101 14.11 3.42 -1.72
CA PHE A 101 14.66 4.66 -1.17
C PHE A 101 14.62 4.61 0.35
#